data_AF-A0A397U562-F1
#
_entry.id   AF-A0A397U562-F1
#
_cell.length_a   1.000
_cell.length_b   1.000
_cell.length_c   1.000
_cell.angle_alpha   90.00
_cell.angle_beta   90.00
_cell.angle_gamma   90.00
#
_symmetry.space_group_name_H-M   'P 1'
#
loop_
_entity.id
_entity.type
_entity.pdbx_description
1 polymer ?
#
loop_
_entity_poly.entity_id
_entity_poly.type
_entity_poly.pdbx_seq_one_letter_code
_entity_poly.pdbx_strand_id
1 'polypeptide(L)'
;MDITQLYKYNGKAIVDFKWKKFGLMYHMIIWGFFIIFMLIFSIAMSSEEIYIFACILGFVHLFFELKQIIFYGKKHFFDIINYLDLAAYIFPVITSFYWITGITPPVVLISFSTLLVDLKLISLFAYALYIYLRPIDSYSLDNPPSNINIKDQNNPWNLVTKYYTILTDGSISATPTIIQQPDTNTNMFTNFFTSILAVYDFLTG
;
A
#
# COMPACT_ATOMS: atom_id res chain seq x y z
N MET A 1 -2.19 3.97 35.70
CA MET A 1 -2.48 3.84 34.26
C MET A 1 -3.59 4.84 33.96
N ASP A 2 -3.32 5.81 33.10
CA ASP A 2 -4.27 6.89 32.80
C ASP A 2 -5.45 6.34 31.97
N ILE A 3 -6.68 6.77 32.29
CA ILE A 3 -7.93 6.25 31.69
C ILE A 3 -7.93 6.44 30.17
N THR A 4 -7.30 7.53 29.73
CA THR A 4 -7.05 7.90 28.33
C THR A 4 -6.18 6.86 27.61
N GLN A 5 -5.19 6.29 28.29
CA GLN A 5 -4.35 5.23 27.74
C GLN A 5 -5.12 3.90 27.68
N LEU A 6 -5.93 3.58 28.69
CA LEU A 6 -6.74 2.36 28.70
C LEU A 6 -7.72 2.34 27.50
N TYR A 7 -8.40 3.46 27.23
CA TYR A 7 -9.26 3.59 26.04
C TYR A 7 -8.49 3.48 24.73
N LYS A 8 -7.27 4.05 24.65
CA LYS A 8 -6.41 3.96 23.46
C LYS A 8 -5.98 2.52 23.16
N TYR A 9 -5.55 1.77 24.19
CA TYR A 9 -5.13 0.37 24.04
C TYR A 9 -6.30 -0.57 23.71
N ASN A 10 -7.44 -0.42 24.39
CA ASN A 10 -8.64 -1.21 24.10
C ASN A 10 -9.23 -0.88 22.71
N GLY A 11 -9.21 0.39 22.32
CA GLY A 11 -9.63 0.82 20.98
C GLY A 11 -8.75 0.23 19.88
N LYS A 12 -7.42 0.23 20.06
CA LYS A 12 -6.48 -0.38 19.10
C LYS A 12 -6.76 -1.88 18.93
N ALA A 13 -6.94 -2.61 20.02
CA ALA A 13 -7.25 -4.04 19.98
C ALA A 13 -8.57 -4.35 19.25
N ILE A 14 -9.61 -3.53 19.46
CA ILE A 14 -10.90 -3.70 18.76
C ILE A 14 -10.77 -3.44 17.26
N VAL A 15 -10.03 -2.39 16.86
CA VAL A 15 -9.78 -2.09 15.44
C VAL A 15 -8.97 -3.20 14.81
N ASP A 16 -7.89 -3.66 15.46
CA ASP A 16 -7.05 -4.76 14.97
C ASP A 16 -7.85 -6.05 14.81
N PHE A 17 -8.74 -6.36 15.76
CA PHE A 17 -9.63 -7.53 15.68
C PHE A 17 -10.57 -7.42 14.47
N LYS A 18 -11.26 -6.28 14.30
CA LYS A 18 -12.17 -6.06 13.17
C LYS A 18 -11.45 -6.10 11.82
N TRP A 19 -10.26 -5.50 11.74
CA TRP A 19 -9.43 -5.52 10.54
C TRP A 19 -8.99 -6.94 10.19
N LYS A 20 -8.43 -7.69 11.15
CA LYS A 20 -7.98 -9.08 10.91
C LYS A 20 -9.14 -10.02 10.60
N LYS A 21 -10.30 -9.83 11.23
CA LYS A 21 -11.45 -10.75 11.06
C LYS A 21 -12.25 -10.47 9.80
N PHE A 22 -12.44 -9.19 9.44
CA PHE A 22 -13.32 -8.78 8.35
C PHE A 22 -12.62 -7.87 7.34
N GLY A 23 -11.92 -6.83 7.83
CA GLY A 23 -11.36 -5.77 6.99
C GLY A 23 -10.42 -6.30 5.90
N LEU A 24 -9.51 -7.21 6.25
CA LEU A 24 -8.55 -7.78 5.31
C LEU A 24 -9.24 -8.51 4.14
N MET A 25 -10.27 -9.32 4.42
CA MET A 25 -10.99 -10.06 3.38
C MET A 25 -11.73 -9.12 2.43
N TYR A 26 -12.46 -8.13 2.96
CA TYR A 26 -13.14 -7.13 2.13
C TYR A 26 -12.17 -6.33 1.27
N HIS A 27 -11.02 -5.98 1.84
CA HIS A 27 -9.97 -5.26 1.16
C HIS A 27 -9.38 -6.06 -0.01
N MET A 28 -9.05 -7.33 0.21
CA MET A 28 -8.57 -8.24 -0.85
C MET A 28 -9.61 -8.44 -1.96
N ILE A 29 -10.90 -8.48 -1.63
CA ILE A 29 -11.97 -8.58 -2.64
C ILE A 29 -12.04 -7.32 -3.50
N ILE A 30 -12.05 -6.13 -2.88
CA ILE A 30 -12.09 -4.85 -3.61
C ILE A 30 -10.86 -4.72 -4.53
N TRP A 31 -9.69 -5.16 -4.07
CA TRP A 31 -8.47 -5.22 -4.85
C TRP A 31 -8.56 -6.16 -6.05
N GLY A 32 -9.10 -7.37 -5.84
CA GLY A 32 -9.34 -8.31 -6.95
C GLY A 32 -10.25 -7.71 -8.02
N PHE A 33 -11.34 -7.05 -7.61
CA PHE A 33 -12.23 -6.34 -8.53
C PHE A 33 -11.52 -5.20 -9.27
N PHE A 34 -10.65 -4.46 -8.60
CA PHE A 34 -9.86 -3.39 -9.22
C PHE A 34 -8.92 -3.94 -10.30
N ILE A 35 -8.22 -5.04 -10.04
CA ILE A 35 -7.32 -5.67 -11.04
C ILE A 35 -8.12 -6.10 -12.28
N ILE A 36 -9.30 -6.69 -12.08
CA ILE A 36 -10.20 -7.07 -13.18
C ILE A 36 -10.61 -5.83 -13.98
N PHE A 37 -11.00 -4.75 -13.31
CA PHE A 37 -11.32 -3.48 -13.94
C PHE A 37 -10.16 -2.94 -14.79
N MET A 38 -8.93 -2.95 -14.26
CA MET A 38 -7.76 -2.49 -15.03
C MET A 38 -7.51 -3.35 -16.27
N LEU A 39 -7.58 -4.67 -16.14
CA LEU A 39 -7.40 -5.58 -17.27
C LEU A 39 -8.45 -5.35 -18.36
N ILE A 40 -9.71 -5.17 -17.96
CA ILE A 40 -10.81 -4.87 -18.88
C ILE A 40 -10.59 -3.52 -19.56
N PHE A 41 -10.18 -2.49 -18.82
CA PHE A 41 -9.89 -1.17 -19.39
C PHE A 41 -8.73 -1.22 -20.40
N SER A 42 -7.67 -1.97 -20.11
CA SER A 42 -6.54 -2.16 -21.02
C SER A 42 -6.93 -2.95 -22.28
N ILE A 43 -7.72 -4.02 -22.14
CA ILE A 43 -8.22 -4.78 -23.30
C ILE A 43 -9.19 -3.94 -24.14
N ALA A 44 -10.04 -3.13 -23.49
CA ALA A 44 -10.99 -2.27 -24.17
C ALA A 44 -10.30 -1.31 -25.14
N MET A 45 -9.07 -0.88 -24.87
CA MET A 45 -8.27 -0.08 -25.82
C MET A 45 -8.05 -0.74 -27.19
N SER A 46 -8.21 -2.06 -27.26
CA SER A 46 -8.07 -2.83 -28.50
C SER A 46 -9.41 -3.28 -29.08
N SER A 47 -10.51 -3.22 -28.31
CA SER A 47 -11.82 -3.75 -28.71
C SER A 47 -12.96 -2.87 -28.19
N GLU A 48 -13.71 -2.30 -29.12
CA GLU A 48 -14.78 -1.32 -28.85
C GLU A 48 -15.96 -1.92 -28.04
N GLU A 49 -16.17 -3.23 -28.12
CA GLU A 49 -17.31 -3.89 -27.47
C GLU A 49 -17.18 -3.97 -25.93
N ILE A 50 -15.96 -3.85 -25.41
CA ILE A 50 -15.66 -4.10 -23.99
C ILE A 50 -15.78 -2.82 -23.14
N TYR A 51 -15.85 -1.63 -23.75
CA TYR A 51 -15.96 -0.35 -23.04
C TYR A 51 -17.21 -0.25 -22.15
N ILE A 52 -18.30 -0.94 -22.50
CA ILE A 52 -19.51 -0.99 -21.68
C ILE A 52 -19.20 -1.63 -20.33
N PHE A 53 -18.44 -2.73 -20.31
CA PHE A 53 -18.03 -3.40 -19.07
C PHE A 53 -17.06 -2.55 -18.25
N ALA A 54 -16.09 -1.91 -18.90
CA ALA A 54 -15.17 -0.99 -18.23
C ALA A 54 -15.93 0.16 -17.55
N CYS A 55 -16.92 0.73 -18.24
CA CYS A 55 -17.77 1.80 -17.73
C CYS A 55 -18.59 1.36 -16.51
N ILE A 56 -19.27 0.22 -16.61
CA ILE A 56 -20.09 -0.33 -15.50
C ILE A 56 -19.21 -0.60 -14.26
N LEU A 57 -18.07 -1.26 -14.44
CA LEU A 57 -17.15 -1.55 -13.33
C LEU A 57 -16.58 -0.27 -12.72
N GLY A 58 -16.23 0.72 -13.55
CA GLY A 58 -15.78 2.03 -13.09
C GLY A 58 -16.83 2.72 -12.21
N PHE A 59 -18.11 2.68 -12.61
CA PHE A 59 -19.20 3.22 -11.78
C PHE A 59 -19.38 2.49 -10.46
N VAL A 60 -19.24 1.16 -10.43
CA VAL A 60 -19.28 0.37 -9.19
C VAL A 60 -18.17 0.81 -8.23
N HIS A 61 -16.95 1.03 -8.74
CA HIS A 61 -15.84 1.54 -7.92
C HIS A 61 -16.08 2.97 -7.44
N LEU A 62 -16.58 3.87 -8.30
CA LEU A 62 -16.94 5.24 -7.91
C LEU A 62 -18.00 5.26 -6.80
N PHE A 63 -18.96 4.34 -6.83
CA PHE A 63 -19.95 4.21 -5.77
C PHE A 63 -19.31 3.86 -4.42
N PHE A 64 -18.34 2.94 -4.41
CA PHE A 64 -17.61 2.60 -3.19
C PHE A 64 -16.78 3.77 -2.66
N GLU A 65 -16.10 4.52 -3.53
CA GLU A 65 -15.34 5.71 -3.11
C GLU A 65 -16.25 6.83 -2.60
N LEU A 66 -17.39 7.08 -3.26
CA LEU A 66 -18.36 8.07 -2.80
C LEU A 66 -18.89 7.73 -1.40
N LYS A 67 -19.15 6.44 -1.15
CA LYS A 67 -19.52 5.97 0.19
C LYS A 67 -18.42 6.27 1.21
N GLN A 68 -17.14 6.04 0.89
CA GLN A 68 -16.04 6.36 1.80
C GLN A 68 -15.99 7.86 2.11
N ILE A 69 -16.13 8.72 1.10
CA ILE A 69 -16.16 10.18 1.26
C ILE A 69 -17.28 10.61 2.23
N ILE A 70 -18.49 10.07 2.05
CA ILE A 70 -19.65 10.40 2.88
C ILE A 70 -19.43 9.96 4.35
N PHE A 71 -18.91 8.76 4.57
CA PHE A 71 -18.78 8.18 5.91
C PHE A 71 -17.57 8.73 6.70
N TYR A 72 -16.46 9.04 6.04
CA TYR A 72 -15.21 9.48 6.71
C TYR A 72 -15.01 11.02 6.72
N GLY A 73 -15.84 11.78 6.01
CA GLY A 73 -15.97 13.24 6.15
C GLY A 73 -14.68 14.03 5.88
N LYS A 74 -14.43 15.10 6.66
CA LYS A 74 -13.34 16.07 6.43
C LYS A 74 -11.92 15.47 6.42
N LYS A 75 -11.66 14.37 7.14
CA LYS A 75 -10.32 13.75 7.18
C LYS A 75 -9.95 13.15 5.81
N HIS A 76 -10.94 12.63 5.09
CA HIS A 76 -10.77 12.02 3.79
C HIS A 76 -10.42 13.05 2.69
N PHE A 77 -10.84 14.32 2.85
CA PHE A 77 -10.57 15.43 1.93
C PHE A 77 -9.15 16.00 2.01
N PHE A 78 -8.31 15.62 2.98
CA PHE A 78 -6.93 16.14 3.08
C PHE A 78 -5.87 15.07 2.77
N ASP A 79 -6.30 13.86 2.42
CA ASP A 79 -5.41 12.76 2.07
C ASP A 79 -5.27 12.69 0.53
N ILE A 80 -4.07 12.98 0.04
CA ILE A 80 -3.75 13.02 -1.40
C ILE A 80 -4.05 11.70 -2.13
N ILE A 81 -3.94 10.57 -1.42
CA ILE A 81 -4.18 9.23 -1.94
C ILE A 81 -5.65 9.03 -2.30
N ASN A 82 -6.58 9.58 -1.51
CA ASN A 82 -8.01 9.45 -1.80
C ASN A 82 -8.42 10.19 -3.08
N TYR A 83 -7.77 11.33 -3.37
CA TYR A 83 -7.98 12.04 -4.63
C TYR A 83 -7.43 11.27 -5.82
N LEU A 84 -6.25 10.66 -5.67
CA LEU A 84 -5.69 9.78 -6.69
C LEU A 84 -6.63 8.58 -6.94
N ASP A 85 -7.17 7.99 -5.88
CA ASP A 85 -8.11 6.88 -5.95
C ASP A 85 -9.39 7.23 -6.70
N LEU A 86 -9.95 8.42 -6.45
CA LEU A 86 -11.14 8.92 -7.14
C LEU A 86 -10.83 9.21 -8.62
N ALA A 87 -9.70 9.89 -8.89
CA ALA A 87 -9.30 10.25 -10.25
C ALA A 87 -9.06 9.01 -11.12
N ALA A 88 -8.44 7.96 -10.57
CA ALA A 88 -8.19 6.69 -11.24
C ALA A 88 -9.48 5.96 -11.66
N TYR A 89 -10.65 6.34 -11.15
CA TYR A 89 -11.93 5.80 -11.62
C TYR A 89 -12.71 6.78 -12.50
N ILE A 90 -12.71 8.08 -12.19
CA ILE A 90 -13.44 9.09 -12.97
C ILE A 90 -12.91 9.14 -14.41
N PHE A 91 -11.59 9.20 -14.58
CA PHE A 91 -10.97 9.38 -15.89
C PHE A 91 -11.21 8.21 -16.85
N PRO A 92 -11.04 6.93 -16.43
CA PRO A 92 -11.43 5.78 -17.25
C PRO A 92 -12.93 5.73 -17.60
N VAL A 93 -13.81 6.14 -16.68
CA VAL A 93 -15.26 6.19 -16.94
C VAL A 93 -15.57 7.23 -18.02
N ILE A 94 -14.98 8.42 -17.93
CA ILE A 94 -15.11 9.46 -18.96
C ILE A 94 -14.59 8.94 -20.31
N THR A 95 -13.41 8.31 -20.30
CA THR A 95 -12.80 7.73 -21.53
C THR A 95 -13.70 6.66 -22.15
N SER A 96 -14.27 5.78 -21.32
CA SER A 96 -15.20 4.75 -21.79
C SER A 96 -16.48 5.36 -22.35
N PHE A 97 -16.96 6.47 -21.79
CA PHE A 97 -18.14 7.18 -22.28
C PHE A 97 -17.93 7.76 -23.67
N TYR A 98 -16.77 8.37 -23.95
CA TYR A 98 -16.42 8.86 -25.30
C TYR A 98 -16.57 7.76 -26.35
N TRP A 99 -15.97 6.58 -26.08
CA TRP A 99 -16.05 5.44 -26.98
C TRP A 99 -17.49 4.93 -27.16
N ILE A 100 -18.28 4.85 -26.09
CA ILE A 100 -19.70 4.46 -26.16
C ILE A 100 -20.51 5.42 -27.05
N THR A 101 -20.18 6.72 -27.04
CA THR A 101 -20.84 7.71 -27.92
C THR A 101 -20.37 7.67 -29.38
N GLY A 102 -19.42 6.80 -29.71
CA GLY A 102 -18.81 6.73 -31.05
C GLY A 102 -17.83 7.85 -31.35
N ILE A 103 -17.40 8.60 -30.32
CA ILE A 103 -16.41 9.67 -30.45
C ILE A 103 -15.06 9.13 -29.96
N THR A 104 -14.04 9.22 -30.80
CA THR A 104 -12.68 8.84 -30.40
C THR A 104 -12.16 9.81 -29.32
N PRO A 105 -11.84 9.34 -28.10
CA PRO A 105 -11.32 10.22 -27.06
C PRO A 105 -9.94 10.77 -27.45
N PRO A 106 -9.60 11.99 -27.00
CA PRO A 106 -8.27 12.54 -27.21
C PRO A 106 -7.19 11.62 -26.65
N VAL A 107 -6.08 11.43 -27.37
CA VAL A 107 -4.95 10.58 -26.94
C VAL A 107 -4.47 10.96 -25.54
N VAL A 108 -4.41 12.27 -25.24
CA VAL A 108 -4.03 12.78 -23.91
C VAL A 108 -4.94 12.25 -22.81
N LEU A 109 -6.25 12.18 -23.05
CA LEU A 109 -7.21 11.69 -22.07
C LEU A 109 -7.01 10.19 -21.81
N ILE A 110 -6.76 9.42 -22.87
CA ILE A 110 -6.48 7.98 -22.78
C ILE A 110 -5.21 7.76 -21.96
N SER A 111 -4.10 8.39 -22.36
CA SER A 111 -2.81 8.25 -21.69
C SER A 111 -2.88 8.68 -20.22
N PHE A 112 -3.56 9.79 -19.93
CA PHE A 112 -3.71 10.27 -18.56
C PHE A 112 -4.58 9.32 -17.72
N SER A 113 -5.65 8.76 -18.30
CA SER A 113 -6.50 7.77 -17.62
C SER A 113 -5.71 6.50 -17.29
N THR A 114 -4.95 5.97 -18.25
CA THR A 114 -4.10 4.79 -18.05
C THR A 114 -3.05 5.05 -16.97
N LEU A 115 -2.38 6.20 -17.01
CA LEU A 115 -1.39 6.59 -16.00
C LEU A 115 -1.98 6.61 -14.59
N LEU A 116 -3.17 7.18 -14.40
CA LEU A 116 -3.80 7.23 -13.07
C LEU A 116 -4.17 5.85 -12.55
N VAL A 117 -4.65 4.98 -13.44
CA VAL A 117 -4.97 3.58 -13.15
C VAL A 117 -3.68 2.82 -12.73
N ASP A 118 -2.57 3.05 -13.43
CA ASP A 118 -1.27 2.46 -13.09
C ASP A 118 -0.68 3.01 -11.77
N LEU A 119 -0.78 4.31 -11.51
CA LEU A 119 -0.36 4.90 -10.23
C LEU A 119 -1.13 4.31 -9.04
N LYS A 120 -2.42 4.03 -9.23
CA LYS A 120 -3.24 3.34 -8.24
C LYS A 120 -2.80 1.89 -8.05
N LEU A 121 -2.38 1.18 -9.11
CA LEU A 121 -1.78 -0.15 -8.99
C LEU A 121 -0.51 -0.13 -8.13
N ILE A 122 0.37 0.85 -8.35
CA ILE A 122 1.60 1.02 -7.56
C ILE A 122 1.26 1.24 -6.09
N SER A 123 0.28 2.10 -5.81
CA SER A 123 -0.19 2.38 -4.44
C SER A 123 -0.77 1.13 -3.76
N LEU A 124 -1.48 0.29 -4.50
CA LEU A 124 -2.04 -0.98 -4.02
C LEU A 124 -0.94 -1.97 -3.66
N PHE A 125 0.06 -2.12 -4.54
CA PHE A 125 1.20 -3.00 -4.29
C PHE A 125 2.03 -2.53 -3.09
N ALA A 126 2.25 -1.23 -2.97
CA ALA A 126 2.91 -0.61 -1.83
C ALA A 126 2.17 -0.83 -0.51
N TYR A 127 0.84 -0.81 -0.53
CA TYR A 127 0.03 -1.11 0.66
C TYR A 127 0.11 -2.59 1.05
N ALA A 128 0.08 -3.50 0.07
CA ALA A 128 0.20 -4.93 0.31
C ALA A 128 1.54 -5.29 0.95
N LEU A 129 2.63 -4.77 0.39
CA LEU A 129 3.98 -4.96 0.95
C LEU A 129 4.13 -4.25 2.29
N TYR A 130 3.57 -3.06 2.47
CA TYR A 130 3.54 -2.40 3.78
C TYR A 130 2.89 -3.27 4.86
N ILE A 131 1.75 -3.89 4.59
CA ILE A 131 1.11 -4.79 5.56
C ILE A 131 1.96 -6.02 5.84
N TYR A 132 2.61 -6.57 4.82
CA TYR A 132 3.38 -7.81 4.92
C TYR A 132 4.75 -7.62 5.57
N LEU A 133 5.44 -6.52 5.25
CA LEU A 133 6.82 -6.23 5.62
C LEU A 133 6.95 -5.21 6.77
N ARG A 134 5.84 -4.74 7.34
CA ARG A 134 5.92 -3.93 8.56
C ARG A 134 6.38 -4.79 9.76
N PRO A 135 7.11 -4.18 10.71
CA PRO A 135 7.44 -4.85 11.97
C PRO A 135 6.19 -5.12 12.79
N ILE A 136 6.21 -6.23 13.52
CA ILE A 136 5.11 -6.65 14.40
C ILE A 136 5.20 -5.89 15.73
N ASP A 137 6.40 -5.78 16.27
CA ASP A 137 6.65 -5.20 17.58
C ASP A 137 6.99 -3.71 17.48
N SER A 138 6.73 -2.98 18.56
CA SER A 138 7.21 -1.60 18.67
C SER A 138 8.73 -1.58 18.78
N TYR A 139 9.37 -0.69 18.03
CA TYR A 139 10.82 -0.51 18.03
C TYR A 139 11.18 0.97 18.22
N SER A 140 12.43 1.22 18.62
CA SER A 140 13.07 2.54 18.62
C SER A 140 14.29 2.48 17.71
N LEU A 141 14.60 3.56 17.00
CA LEU A 141 15.82 3.63 16.17
C LEU A 141 17.06 3.97 17.00
N ASP A 142 16.89 4.67 18.13
CA ASP A 142 18.01 5.15 18.95
C ASP A 142 18.51 4.08 19.92
N ASN A 143 17.61 3.22 20.39
CA ASN A 143 17.90 2.27 21.45
C ASN A 143 17.59 0.84 20.99
N PRO A 144 18.56 -0.09 21.10
CA PRO A 144 18.32 -1.50 20.80
C PRO A 144 17.33 -2.11 21.82
N PRO A 145 16.50 -3.06 21.39
CA PRO A 145 15.62 -3.78 22.31
C PRO A 145 16.45 -4.63 23.27
N SER A 146 15.96 -4.79 24.51
CA SER A 146 16.62 -5.61 25.54
C SER A 146 16.74 -7.09 25.13
N ASN A 147 15.81 -7.57 24.31
CA ASN A 147 15.89 -8.86 23.66
C ASN A 147 15.44 -8.70 22.21
N ILE A 148 16.26 -9.17 21.28
CA ILE A 148 15.93 -9.17 19.86
C ILE A 148 14.93 -10.30 19.62
N ASN A 149 13.68 -9.93 19.32
CA ASN A 149 12.68 -10.91 18.93
C ASN A 149 12.98 -11.45 17.52
N ILE A 150 13.57 -12.63 17.44
CA ILE A 150 13.93 -13.30 16.18
C ILE A 150 12.67 -13.64 15.34
N LYS A 151 11.49 -13.72 15.97
CA LYS A 151 10.23 -13.97 15.25
C LYS A 151 9.74 -12.76 14.45
N ASP A 152 10.16 -11.54 14.81
CA ASP A 152 9.82 -10.32 14.07
C ASP A 152 10.91 -9.98 13.04
N GLN A 153 10.96 -10.76 11.96
CA GLN A 153 12.02 -10.66 10.94
C GLN A 153 12.13 -9.27 10.31
N ASN A 154 11.02 -8.51 10.27
CA ASN A 154 10.96 -7.18 9.66
C ASN A 154 11.34 -6.04 10.62
N ASN A 155 11.71 -6.34 11.86
CA ASN A 155 12.22 -5.34 12.78
C ASN A 155 13.53 -4.73 12.25
N PRO A 156 13.70 -3.39 12.21
CA PRO A 156 14.94 -2.78 11.72
C PRO A 156 16.20 -3.33 12.39
N TRP A 157 16.17 -3.64 13.70
CA TRP A 157 17.30 -4.23 14.43
C TRP A 157 17.66 -5.66 13.99
N ASN A 158 16.76 -6.35 13.29
CA ASN A 158 17.02 -7.66 12.68
C ASN A 158 17.62 -7.56 11.27
N LEU A 159 17.45 -6.42 10.60
CA LEU A 159 17.86 -6.20 9.20
C LEU A 159 19.24 -5.53 9.07
N VAL A 160 19.70 -4.86 10.13
CA VAL A 160 20.99 -4.15 10.14
C VAL A 160 22.20 -5.08 9.96
N THR A 161 23.24 -4.52 9.35
CA THR A 161 24.53 -5.22 9.19
C THR A 161 25.17 -5.50 10.55
N LYS A 162 25.64 -6.74 10.72
CA LYS A 162 26.33 -7.22 11.92
C LYS A 162 27.77 -7.56 11.56
N TYR A 163 28.71 -6.99 12.29
CA TYR A 163 30.13 -7.22 12.09
C TYR A 163 30.66 -8.16 13.17
N TYR A 164 31.26 -9.26 12.73
CA TYR A 164 31.84 -10.28 13.58
C TYR A 164 33.36 -10.15 13.58
N THR A 165 33.99 -10.30 14.73
CA THR A 165 35.45 -10.36 14.82
C THR A 165 35.96 -11.73 14.39
N ILE A 166 37.10 -11.71 13.69
CA ILE A 166 37.90 -12.90 13.42
C ILE A 166 38.84 -13.07 14.62
N LEU A 167 38.77 -14.22 15.26
CA LEU A 167 39.57 -14.60 16.40
C LEU A 167 41.01 -14.94 15.96
N THR A 168 41.95 -14.94 16.90
CA THR A 168 43.37 -15.18 16.63
C THR A 168 43.67 -16.58 16.09
N ASP A 169 42.76 -17.53 16.28
CA ASP A 169 42.81 -18.89 15.74
C ASP A 169 42.23 -19.00 14.31
N GLY A 170 41.80 -17.88 13.72
CA GLY A 170 41.18 -17.81 12.40
C GLY A 170 39.68 -18.13 12.38
N SER A 171 39.07 -18.45 13.53
CA SER A 171 37.63 -18.70 13.63
C SER A 171 36.83 -17.38 13.74
N ILE A 172 35.55 -17.41 13.40
CA ILE A 172 34.65 -16.23 13.52
C ILE A 172 33.92 -16.30 14.86
N SER A 173 33.88 -15.18 15.59
CA SER A 173 33.12 -15.06 16.84
C SER A 173 31.64 -15.43 16.62
N ALA A 174 31.05 -16.20 17.55
CA ALA A 174 29.63 -16.56 17.49
C ALA A 174 28.70 -15.36 17.72
N THR A 175 29.19 -14.30 18.37
CA THR A 175 28.44 -13.07 18.63
C THR A 175 29.02 -11.89 17.85
N PRO A 176 28.17 -11.01 17.29
CA PRO A 176 28.62 -9.82 16.59
C PRO A 176 29.25 -8.84 17.57
N THR A 177 30.31 -8.17 17.14
CA THR A 177 31.06 -7.20 17.93
C THR A 177 30.52 -5.80 17.74
N ILE A 178 30.08 -5.47 16.52
CA ILE A 178 29.48 -4.18 16.18
C ILE A 178 28.17 -4.45 15.43
N ILE A 179 27.12 -3.75 15.83
CA ILE A 179 25.82 -3.76 15.16
C ILE A 179 25.60 -2.36 14.63
N GLN A 180 25.31 -2.24 13.33
CA GLN A 180 24.98 -0.95 12.74
C GLN A 180 23.66 -0.42 13.32
N GLN A 181 23.60 0.88 13.63
CA GLN A 181 22.36 1.50 14.08
C GLN A 181 21.37 1.57 12.90
N PRO A 182 20.12 1.11 13.08
CA PRO A 182 19.10 1.23 12.05
C PRO A 182 18.67 2.68 11.87
N ASP A 183 18.31 3.02 10.65
CA ASP A 183 17.67 4.28 10.28
C ASP A 183 16.25 4.03 9.73
N THR A 184 15.58 5.10 9.28
CA THR A 184 14.25 5.02 8.68
C THR A 184 14.23 4.26 7.35
N ASN A 185 15.37 4.15 6.67
CA ASN A 185 15.49 3.50 5.36
C ASN A 185 15.83 2.01 5.48
N THR A 186 16.34 1.58 6.64
CA THR A 186 16.66 0.18 6.95
C THR A 186 15.46 -0.74 6.77
N ASN A 187 14.25 -0.26 7.11
CA ASN A 187 13.00 -0.85 6.65
C ASN A 187 12.06 0.24 6.14
N MET A 188 12.01 0.40 4.81
CA MET A 188 11.13 1.37 4.14
C MET A 188 9.63 0.99 4.23
N PHE A 189 9.27 -0.22 4.68
CA PHE A 189 7.89 -0.65 4.89
C PHE A 189 7.35 -0.33 6.29
N THR A 190 8.03 0.56 7.02
CA THR A 190 7.58 1.05 8.33
C THR A 190 6.53 2.15 8.22
N ASN A 191 6.50 2.86 7.09
CA ASN A 191 5.49 3.86 6.74
C ASN A 191 4.96 3.58 5.32
N PHE A 192 3.70 3.92 5.07
CA PHE A 192 3.07 3.75 3.77
C PHE A 192 3.70 4.63 2.67
N PHE A 193 4.10 5.86 2.96
CA PHE A 193 4.72 6.72 1.94
C PHE A 193 6.10 6.21 1.52
N THR A 194 6.89 5.73 2.47
CA THR A 194 8.20 5.12 2.19
C THR A 194 8.05 3.77 1.49
N SER A 195 6.94 3.04 1.71
CA SER A 195 6.67 1.81 0.97
C SER A 195 6.33 2.06 -0.51
N ILE A 196 5.68 3.19 -0.84
CA ILE A 196 5.48 3.60 -2.24
C ILE A 196 6.83 3.83 -2.91
N LEU A 197 7.75 4.53 -2.24
CA LEU A 197 9.10 4.74 -2.78
C LEU A 197 9.85 3.41 -2.95
N ALA A 198 9.79 2.52 -1.96
CA ALA A 198 10.41 1.21 -2.06
C ALA A 198 9.88 0.36 -3.22
N VAL A 199 8.57 0.45 -3.51
CA VAL A 199 7.97 -0.21 -4.69
C VAL A 199 8.45 0.44 -5.97
N TYR A 200 8.52 1.77 -6.02
CA TYR A 200 9.04 2.47 -7.17
C TYR A 200 10.48 2.05 -7.46
N ASP A 201 11.35 2.08 -6.46
CA ASP A 201 12.75 1.64 -6.56
C ASP A 201 12.81 0.17 -7.05
N PHE A 202 11.99 -0.72 -6.47
CA PHE A 202 11.89 -2.11 -6.90
C PHE A 202 11.50 -2.28 -8.38
N LEU A 203 10.64 -1.40 -8.90
CA LEU A 203 10.20 -1.44 -10.30
C LEU A 203 11.24 -0.83 -11.26
N THR A 204 12.07 0.09 -10.80
CA THR A 204 13.07 0.78 -11.63
C THR A 204 14.45 0.14 -11.61
N GLY A 205 14.75 -0.72 -10.63
CA GLY A 205 16.06 -1.37 -10.46
C GLY A 205 17.03 -0.54 -9.64
#